data_AF-A0AA38NMV3-F1
#
_entry.id   AF-A0AA38NMV3-F1
#
_cell.length_a   1.000
_cell.length_b   1.000
_cell.length_c   1.000
_cell.angle_alpha   90.00
_cell.angle_beta   90.00
_cell.angle_gamma   90.00
#
_symmetry.space_group_name_H-M   'P 1'
#
loop_
_entity.id
_entity.type
_entity.pdbx_description
1 polymer ?
#
loop_
_entity_poly.entity_id
_entity_poly.type
_entity_poly.pdbx_seq_one_letter_code
_entity_poly.pdbx_strand_id
1 'polypeptide(L)'
;MNENHGAAFVSFMDYVATFAEMSRLHLQGDERFFVLPNAQGKKLVDFLGTACNPNVGYLQSKLKDVEKKSREWRKAPTCYNSQDMLSILSFSDELVEIMSKQLDCIQNGKIEKEIDDEILGAMVQENVHWIGKTSDIAILLPFILSHHDSNSSLNWPTISPEGRAELPQIVNVHADLWKFAPFHPITKEAQSLS
;
A
#
# COMPACT_ATOMS: atom_id res chain seq x y z
N MET A 1 34.04 1.11 -0.52
CA MET A 1 32.82 1.13 0.30
C MET A 1 33.00 0.10 1.40
N ASN A 2 32.79 0.45 2.68
CA ASN A 2 32.67 -0.55 3.74
C ASN A 2 31.55 -1.53 3.37
N GLU A 3 31.78 -2.84 3.51
CA GLU A 3 30.82 -3.89 3.16
C GLU A 3 29.43 -3.67 3.79
N ASN A 4 29.39 -3.10 5.01
CA ASN A 4 28.17 -2.77 5.73
C ASN A 4 27.30 -1.70 5.05
N HIS A 5 27.88 -0.73 4.34
CA HIS A 5 27.10 0.28 3.62
C HIS A 5 26.46 -0.29 2.35
N GLY A 6 27.06 -1.31 1.74
CA GLY A 6 26.50 -2.00 0.58
C GLY A 6 25.23 -2.77 0.94
N ALA A 7 25.25 -3.51 2.06
CA ALA A 7 24.11 -4.29 2.52
C ALA A 7 22.90 -3.41 2.86
N ALA A 8 23.11 -2.32 3.62
CA ALA A 8 22.02 -1.41 4.00
C ALA A 8 21.37 -0.74 2.77
N PHE A 9 22.16 -0.33 1.78
CA PHE A 9 21.66 0.24 0.53
C PHE A 9 20.80 -0.75 -0.25
N VAL A 10 21.24 -2.01 -0.36
CA VAL A 10 20.49 -3.07 -1.05
C VAL A 10 19.13 -3.30 -0.38
N SER A 11 19.09 -3.42 0.95
CA SER A 11 17.83 -3.58 1.68
C SER A 11 16.90 -2.38 1.50
N PHE A 12 17.45 -1.15 1.47
CA PHE A 12 16.67 0.05 1.24
C PHE A 12 16.05 0.07 -0.17
N MET A 13 16.82 -0.29 -1.20
CA MET A 13 16.28 -0.39 -2.56
C MET A 13 15.22 -1.49 -2.70
N ASP A 14 15.37 -2.62 -2.00
CA ASP A 14 14.32 -3.65 -1.94
C ASP A 14 13.06 -3.12 -1.27
N TYR A 15 13.19 -2.35 -0.18
CA TYR A 15 12.05 -1.71 0.49
C TYR A 15 11.33 -0.72 -0.44
N VAL A 16 12.06 0.14 -1.16
CA VAL A 16 11.45 1.10 -2.11
C VAL A 16 10.72 0.36 -3.23
N ALA A 17 11.30 -0.72 -3.76
CA ALA A 17 10.64 -1.55 -4.76
C ALA A 17 9.35 -2.18 -4.23
N THR A 18 9.39 -2.76 -3.02
CA THR A 18 8.23 -3.32 -2.34
C THR A 18 7.16 -2.28 -2.08
N PHE A 19 7.52 -1.09 -1.60
CA PHE A 19 6.58 0.01 -1.39
C PHE A 19 5.88 0.39 -2.69
N ALA A 20 6.63 0.59 -3.77
CA ALA A 20 6.08 0.97 -5.06
C ALA A 20 5.15 -0.12 -5.64
N GLU A 21 5.52 -1.39 -5.49
CA GLU A 21 4.69 -2.53 -5.89
C GLU A 21 3.38 -2.57 -5.09
N MET A 22 3.45 -2.46 -3.76
CA MET A 22 2.27 -2.49 -2.88
C MET A 22 1.34 -1.30 -3.11
N SER A 23 1.86 -0.09 -3.27
CA SER A 23 1.06 1.09 -3.63
C SER A 23 0.39 0.92 -4.99
N ARG A 24 1.08 0.34 -5.97
CA ARG A 24 0.49 0.07 -7.30
C ARG A 24 -0.64 -0.96 -7.21
N LEU A 25 -0.45 -2.02 -6.42
CA LEU A 25 -1.49 -3.03 -6.17
C LEU A 25 -2.70 -2.43 -5.45
N HIS A 26 -2.47 -1.52 -4.50
CA HIS A 26 -3.55 -0.79 -3.83
C HIS A 26 -4.39 0.01 -4.82
N LEU A 27 -3.77 0.81 -5.69
CA LEU A 27 -4.49 1.57 -6.73
C LEU A 27 -5.30 0.68 -7.68
N GLN A 28 -4.78 -0.52 -8.01
CA GLN A 28 -5.50 -1.50 -8.83
C GLN A 28 -6.67 -2.14 -8.07
N GLY A 29 -6.51 -2.39 -6.77
CA GLY A 29 -7.58 -2.88 -5.90
C GLY A 29 -8.70 -1.86 -5.80
N ASP A 30 -8.37 -0.59 -5.62
CA ASP A 30 -9.34 0.52 -5.59
C ASP A 30 -10.12 0.61 -6.90
N GLU A 31 -9.44 0.60 -8.04
CA GLU A 31 -10.11 0.63 -9.35
C GLU A 31 -11.14 -0.50 -9.48
N ARG A 32 -10.78 -1.71 -9.04
CA ARG A 32 -11.70 -2.86 -9.02
C ARG A 32 -12.85 -2.64 -8.04
N PHE A 33 -12.56 -2.22 -6.82
CA PHE A 33 -13.55 -2.01 -5.77
C PHE A 33 -14.60 -0.96 -6.15
N PHE A 34 -14.20 0.13 -6.81
CA PHE A 34 -15.11 1.20 -7.18
C PHE A 34 -15.88 0.97 -8.49
N VAL A 35 -15.33 0.18 -9.43
CA VAL A 35 -15.88 0.05 -10.81
C VAL A 35 -16.54 -1.30 -11.07
N LEU A 36 -16.18 -2.37 -10.35
CA LEU A 36 -16.85 -3.66 -10.53
C LEU A 36 -18.26 -3.61 -9.94
N PRO A 37 -19.28 -4.08 -10.68
CA PRO A 37 -20.62 -4.18 -10.14
C PRO A 37 -20.67 -5.15 -8.94
N ASN A 38 -21.39 -4.76 -7.89
CA ASN A 38 -21.68 -5.64 -6.76
C ASN A 38 -22.77 -6.69 -7.10
N ALA A 39 -23.21 -7.47 -6.11
CA ALA A 39 -24.25 -8.49 -6.29
C ALA A 39 -25.61 -7.95 -6.79
N GLN A 40 -25.88 -6.64 -6.62
CA GLN A 40 -27.06 -5.94 -7.14
C GLN A 40 -26.82 -5.26 -8.49
N GLY A 41 -25.62 -5.39 -9.07
CA GLY A 41 -25.23 -4.73 -10.31
C GLY A 41 -24.87 -3.25 -10.16
N LYS A 42 -24.76 -2.71 -8.93
CA LYS A 42 -24.37 -1.31 -8.67
C LYS A 42 -22.85 -1.18 -8.60
N LYS A 43 -22.30 -0.07 -9.12
CA LYS A 43 -20.89 0.32 -8.93
C LYS A 43 -20.81 1.48 -7.97
N LEU A 44 -19.77 1.54 -7.13
CA LEU A 44 -19.60 2.65 -6.18
C LEU A 44 -19.43 4.00 -6.88
N VAL A 45 -18.69 4.00 -8.00
CA VAL A 45 -18.44 5.23 -8.78
C VAL A 45 -19.72 5.88 -9.31
N ASP A 46 -20.80 5.11 -9.52
CA ASP A 46 -22.05 5.62 -10.08
C ASP A 46 -22.75 6.60 -9.13
N PHE A 47 -22.55 6.48 -7.82
CA PHE A 47 -23.19 7.35 -6.81
C PHE A 47 -22.19 8.15 -5.96
N LEU A 48 -20.95 7.68 -5.80
CA LEU A 48 -19.88 8.47 -5.19
C LEU A 48 -19.32 9.53 -6.15
N GLY A 49 -19.44 9.29 -7.45
CA GLY A 49 -18.94 10.15 -8.52
C GLY A 49 -17.51 9.80 -8.93
N THR A 50 -17.09 10.23 -10.12
CA THR A 50 -15.79 9.89 -10.72
C THR A 50 -14.58 10.38 -9.92
N ALA A 51 -14.76 11.35 -9.02
CA ALA A 51 -13.71 11.81 -8.11
C ALA A 51 -13.30 10.76 -7.07
N CYS A 52 -14.14 9.74 -6.77
CA CYS A 52 -13.81 8.67 -5.84
C CYS A 52 -12.87 7.61 -6.44
N ASN A 53 -12.74 7.59 -7.77
CA ASN A 53 -11.85 6.69 -8.50
C ASN A 53 -11.41 7.37 -9.80
N PRO A 54 -10.55 8.40 -9.73
CA PRO A 54 -10.04 9.06 -10.92
C PRO A 54 -9.18 8.08 -11.74
N ASN A 55 -8.90 8.42 -13.00
CA ASN A 55 -7.98 7.62 -13.80
C ASN A 55 -6.55 7.79 -13.25
N VAL A 56 -6.07 6.75 -12.56
CA VAL A 56 -4.74 6.70 -11.93
C VAL A 56 -3.72 5.93 -12.78
N GLY A 57 -3.99 5.66 -14.06
CA GLY A 57 -3.12 4.87 -14.93
C GLY A 57 -1.70 5.45 -15.06
N TYR A 58 -1.58 6.78 -15.08
CA TYR A 58 -0.29 7.46 -15.05
C TYR A 58 0.49 7.20 -13.74
N LEU A 59 -0.18 7.28 -12.58
CA LEU A 59 0.44 6.99 -11.27
C LEU A 59 0.88 5.52 -11.18
N GLN A 60 0.07 4.58 -11.67
CA GLN A 60 0.45 3.17 -11.73
C GLN A 60 1.72 2.96 -12.57
N SER A 61 1.86 3.71 -13.69
CA SER A 61 3.08 3.68 -14.50
C SER A 61 4.28 4.25 -13.74
N LYS A 62 4.11 5.36 -13.02
CA LYS A 62 5.18 5.97 -12.22
C LYS A 62 5.66 5.07 -11.09
N LEU A 63 4.74 4.42 -10.37
CA LEU A 63 5.09 3.43 -9.36
C LEU A 63 5.86 2.25 -9.97
N LYS A 64 5.46 1.78 -11.15
CA LYS A 64 6.21 0.74 -11.87
C LYS A 64 7.62 1.20 -12.28
N ASP A 65 7.78 2.47 -12.66
CA ASP A 65 9.10 3.05 -12.97
C ASP A 65 9.99 3.11 -11.71
N VAL A 66 9.43 3.53 -10.56
CA VAL A 66 10.13 3.52 -9.27
C VAL A 66 10.55 2.12 -8.87
N GLU A 67 9.65 1.14 -8.98
CA GLU A 67 9.93 -0.27 -8.71
C GLU A 67 11.09 -0.76 -9.57
N LYS A 68 10.99 -0.58 -10.89
CA LYS A 68 12.02 -0.98 -11.85
C LYS A 68 13.36 -0.33 -11.53
N LYS A 69 13.39 0.99 -11.30
CA LYS A 69 14.63 1.73 -11.06
C LYS A 69 15.30 1.31 -9.75
N SER A 70 14.51 1.07 -8.71
CA SER A 70 15.01 0.57 -7.43
C SER A 70 15.64 -0.81 -7.57
N ARG A 71 15.00 -1.72 -8.33
CA ARG A 71 15.59 -3.04 -8.65
C ARG A 71 16.86 -2.94 -9.50
N GLU A 72 16.99 -1.95 -10.38
CA GLU A 72 18.22 -1.67 -11.14
C GLU A 72 19.35 -1.19 -10.21
N TRP A 73 19.09 -0.19 -9.37
CA TRP A 73 20.08 0.34 -8.42
C TRP A 73 20.51 -0.68 -7.37
N ARG A 74 19.58 -1.53 -6.92
CA ARG A 74 19.91 -2.68 -6.09
C ARG A 74 20.97 -3.60 -6.73
N LYS A 75 20.83 -3.88 -8.03
CA LYS A 75 21.76 -4.74 -8.78
C LYS A 75 23.08 -4.05 -9.11
N ALA A 76 23.05 -2.72 -9.30
CA ALA A 76 24.21 -1.91 -9.60
C ALA A 76 24.24 -0.63 -8.72
N PRO A 77 24.63 -0.73 -7.44
CA PRO A 77 24.61 0.40 -6.50
C PRO A 77 25.48 1.59 -6.96
N THR A 78 26.52 1.33 -7.75
CA THR A 78 27.39 2.37 -8.32
C THR A 78 26.68 3.27 -9.34
N CYS A 79 25.54 2.83 -9.87
CA CYS A 79 24.72 3.60 -10.81
C CYS A 79 23.60 4.39 -10.10
N TYR A 80 23.54 4.34 -8.77
CA TYR A 80 22.59 5.13 -7.99
C TYR A 80 22.84 6.62 -8.15
N ASN A 81 21.75 7.36 -8.34
CA ASN A 81 21.75 8.81 -8.38
C ASN A 81 20.55 9.32 -7.58
N SER A 82 20.82 10.13 -6.55
CA SER A 82 19.77 10.66 -5.69
C SER A 82 18.86 11.67 -6.40
N GLN A 83 19.37 12.43 -7.37
CA GLN A 83 18.56 13.35 -8.17
C GLN A 83 17.60 12.60 -9.08
N ASP A 84 18.05 11.50 -9.68
CA ASP A 84 17.18 10.62 -10.45
C ASP A 84 16.08 10.04 -9.56
N MET A 85 16.41 9.61 -8.32
CA MET A 85 15.42 9.13 -7.35
C MET A 85 14.38 10.20 -7.01
N LEU A 86 14.82 11.42 -6.70
CA LEU A 86 13.90 12.54 -6.42
C LEU A 86 13.03 12.86 -7.64
N SER A 87 13.60 12.84 -8.84
CA SER A 87 12.88 13.11 -10.07
C SER A 87 11.80 12.05 -10.35
N ILE A 88 12.08 10.77 -10.15
CA ILE A 88 11.07 9.72 -10.36
C ILE A 88 9.98 9.72 -9.28
N LEU A 89 10.26 10.26 -8.08
CA LEU A 89 9.31 10.39 -6.98
C LEU A 89 8.49 11.69 -7.02
N SER A 90 8.67 12.54 -8.03
CA SER A 90 8.01 13.85 -8.10
C SER A 90 6.47 13.81 -8.21
N PHE A 91 5.88 12.62 -8.31
CA PHE A 91 4.42 12.41 -8.34
C PHE A 91 3.82 12.19 -6.94
N SER A 92 4.63 12.16 -5.87
CA SER A 92 4.18 11.84 -4.51
C SER A 92 3.02 12.72 -4.04
N ASP A 93 3.09 14.03 -4.30
CA ASP A 93 2.09 14.99 -3.85
C ASP A 93 0.75 14.75 -4.55
N GLU A 94 0.79 14.41 -5.85
CA GLU A 94 -0.39 14.06 -6.64
C GLU A 94 -1.03 12.75 -6.14
N LEU A 95 -0.22 11.75 -5.78
CA LEU A 95 -0.72 10.51 -5.17
C LEU A 95 -1.43 10.79 -3.84
N VAL A 96 -0.85 11.63 -2.98
CA VAL A 96 -1.47 12.02 -1.70
C VAL A 96 -2.77 12.79 -1.92
N GLU A 97 -2.78 13.73 -2.87
CA GLU A 97 -3.97 14.51 -3.22
C GLU A 97 -5.11 13.61 -3.70
N ILE A 98 -4.83 12.63 -4.56
CA ILE A 98 -5.83 11.68 -5.06
C ILE A 98 -6.38 10.83 -3.92
N MET A 99 -5.52 10.20 -3.11
CA MET A 99 -5.98 9.35 -1.99
C MET A 99 -6.81 10.15 -0.98
N SER A 100 -6.45 11.41 -0.72
CA SER A 100 -7.23 12.29 0.16
C SER A 100 -8.62 12.59 -0.41
N LYS A 101 -8.72 12.92 -1.71
CA LYS A 101 -10.01 13.14 -2.37
C LYS A 101 -10.89 11.89 -2.39
N GLN A 102 -10.29 10.71 -2.53
CA GLN A 102 -11.03 9.44 -2.45
C GLN A 102 -11.65 9.27 -1.06
N LEU A 103 -10.89 9.54 0.01
CA LEU A 103 -11.41 9.50 1.38
C LEU A 103 -12.57 10.48 1.58
N ASP A 104 -12.46 11.72 1.09
CA ASP A 104 -13.55 12.71 1.17
C ASP A 104 -14.82 12.24 0.46
N CYS A 105 -14.67 11.54 -0.66
CA CYS A 105 -15.79 10.97 -1.40
C CYS A 105 -16.47 9.81 -0.65
N ILE A 106 -15.73 9.02 0.12
CA ILE A 106 -16.25 7.89 0.90
C ILE A 106 -16.95 8.38 2.17
N GLN A 107 -16.39 9.40 2.84
CA GLN A 107 -16.88 9.91 4.12
C GLN A 107 -18.16 10.76 4.03
N ASN A 108 -18.66 11.05 2.83
CA ASN A 108 -19.85 11.90 2.64
C ASN A 108 -21.20 11.23 2.99
N GLY A 109 -21.18 10.01 3.55
CA GLY A 109 -22.37 9.29 4.02
C GLY A 109 -23.31 8.80 2.91
N LYS A 110 -22.86 8.76 1.65
CA LYS A 110 -23.65 8.23 0.53
C LYS A 110 -23.69 6.70 0.50
N ILE A 111 -22.61 6.02 0.91
CA ILE A 111 -22.52 4.55 0.86
C ILE A 111 -23.63 3.91 1.69
N GLU A 112 -23.80 4.35 2.94
CA GLU A 112 -24.80 3.84 3.89
C GLU A 112 -26.25 3.99 3.40
N LYS A 113 -26.50 4.90 2.44
CA LYS A 113 -27.83 5.12 1.87
C LYS A 113 -28.11 4.25 0.65
N GLU A 114 -27.06 3.75 0.00
CA GLU A 114 -27.13 3.12 -1.33
C GLU A 114 -26.83 1.62 -1.30
N ILE A 115 -26.08 1.15 -0.30
CA ILE A 115 -25.61 -0.22 -0.19
C ILE A 115 -25.81 -0.71 1.24
N ASP A 116 -26.44 -1.88 1.38
CA ASP A 116 -26.58 -2.57 2.65
C ASP A 116 -25.22 -3.06 3.18
N ASP A 117 -25.03 -3.02 4.50
CA ASP A 117 -23.78 -3.40 5.17
C ASP A 117 -23.26 -4.79 4.76
N GLU A 118 -24.15 -5.76 4.56
CA GLU A 118 -23.79 -7.12 4.14
C GLU A 118 -23.14 -7.12 2.75
N ILE A 119 -23.68 -6.33 1.81
CA ILE A 119 -23.17 -6.22 0.45
C ILE A 119 -21.85 -5.47 0.45
N LEU A 120 -21.76 -4.37 1.20
CA LEU A 120 -20.51 -3.62 1.35
C LEU A 120 -19.42 -4.52 1.95
N GLY A 121 -19.76 -5.28 2.99
CA GLY A 121 -18.87 -6.27 3.61
C GLY A 121 -18.37 -7.30 2.60
N ALA A 122 -19.25 -7.86 1.76
CA ALA A 122 -18.87 -8.79 0.71
C ALA A 122 -17.91 -8.16 -0.31
N MET A 123 -18.15 -6.92 -0.74
CA MET A 123 -17.26 -6.19 -1.65
C MET A 123 -15.87 -5.97 -1.04
N VAL A 124 -15.80 -5.60 0.23
CA VAL A 124 -14.53 -5.44 0.96
C VAL A 124 -13.78 -6.76 1.02
N GLN A 125 -14.45 -7.86 1.38
CA GLN A 125 -13.85 -9.19 1.44
C GLN A 125 -13.34 -9.66 0.07
N GLU A 126 -14.10 -9.42 -1.00
CA GLU A 126 -13.67 -9.75 -2.36
C GLU A 126 -12.40 -8.99 -2.74
N ASN A 127 -12.33 -7.69 -2.42
CA ASN A 127 -11.14 -6.88 -2.69
C ASN A 127 -9.92 -7.36 -1.90
N VAL A 128 -10.10 -7.62 -0.59
CA VAL A 128 -9.03 -8.17 0.27
C VAL A 128 -8.54 -9.52 -0.25
N HIS A 129 -9.45 -10.40 -0.67
CA HIS A 129 -9.09 -11.70 -1.26
C HIS A 129 -8.33 -11.55 -2.57
N TRP A 130 -8.74 -10.61 -3.43
CA TRP A 130 -8.04 -10.31 -4.67
C TRP A 130 -6.63 -9.80 -4.40
N ILE A 131 -6.45 -8.86 -3.46
CA ILE A 131 -5.13 -8.37 -3.05
C ILE A 131 -4.29 -9.52 -2.51
N GLY A 132 -4.83 -10.35 -1.61
CA GLY A 132 -4.13 -11.48 -1.02
C GLY A 132 -3.70 -12.56 -2.03
N LYS A 133 -4.44 -12.73 -3.14
CA LYS A 133 -4.04 -13.61 -4.25
C LYS A 133 -2.96 -13.01 -5.16
N THR A 134 -2.84 -11.68 -5.15
CA THR A 134 -1.97 -10.94 -6.08
C THR A 134 -0.71 -10.42 -5.39
N SER A 135 -0.55 -10.68 -4.09
CA SER A 135 0.59 -10.26 -3.29
C SER A 135 1.12 -11.43 -2.44
N ASP A 136 2.40 -11.34 -2.08
CA ASP A 136 2.97 -12.22 -1.06
C ASP A 136 2.44 -11.81 0.31
N ILE A 137 1.83 -12.74 1.05
CA ILE A 137 1.31 -12.45 2.39
C ILE A 137 2.41 -12.03 3.37
N ALA A 138 3.64 -12.51 3.17
CA ALA A 138 4.82 -12.11 3.95
C ALA A 138 5.25 -10.65 3.70
N ILE A 139 4.73 -10.03 2.64
CA ILE A 139 4.88 -8.61 2.34
C ILE A 139 3.60 -7.84 2.71
N LEU A 140 2.44 -8.31 2.26
CA LEU A 140 1.16 -7.61 2.41
C LEU A 140 0.84 -7.32 3.87
N LEU A 141 0.88 -8.35 4.73
CA LEU A 141 0.47 -8.19 6.11
C LEU A 141 1.40 -7.26 6.88
N PRO A 142 2.74 -7.44 6.87
CA PRO A 142 3.62 -6.47 7.51
C PRO A 142 3.51 -5.07 6.91
N PHE A 143 3.33 -4.92 5.59
CA PHE A 143 3.17 -3.62 4.93
C PHE A 143 1.96 -2.85 5.48
N ILE A 144 0.78 -3.49 5.53
CA ILE A 144 -0.41 -2.92 6.16
C ILE A 144 -0.11 -2.53 7.61
N LEU A 145 0.57 -3.39 8.34
CA LEU A 145 0.81 -3.18 9.75
C LEU A 145 1.85 -2.10 10.05
N SER A 146 2.76 -1.82 9.12
CA SER A 146 3.86 -0.88 9.29
C SER A 146 3.59 0.50 8.70
N HIS A 147 2.52 0.67 7.92
CA HIS A 147 2.15 1.94 7.26
C HIS A 147 0.82 2.53 7.74
N HIS A 148 0.13 1.86 8.64
CA HIS A 148 -1.05 2.39 9.29
C HIS A 148 -0.71 2.89 10.70
N ASP A 149 -1.00 4.17 10.95
CA ASP A 149 -0.90 4.75 12.29
C ASP A 149 -2.12 4.35 13.13
N SER A 150 -1.87 3.64 14.22
CA SER A 150 -2.91 3.18 15.14
C SER A 150 -3.63 4.32 15.85
N ASN A 151 -3.03 5.51 15.94
CA ASN A 151 -3.66 6.66 16.60
C ASN A 151 -4.70 7.35 15.72
N SER A 152 -4.48 7.37 14.40
CA SER A 152 -5.39 7.98 13.43
C SER A 152 -6.38 6.99 12.80
N SER A 153 -6.12 5.68 12.91
CA SER A 153 -6.93 4.61 12.29
C SER A 153 -7.71 3.78 13.33
N LEU A 154 -8.54 4.43 14.14
CA LEU A 154 -9.28 3.78 15.25
C LEU A 154 -10.18 2.61 14.82
N ASN A 155 -10.65 2.63 13.57
CA ASN A 155 -11.54 1.61 13.02
C ASN A 155 -10.80 0.48 12.28
N TRP A 156 -9.47 0.44 12.34
CA TRP A 156 -8.72 -0.63 11.69
C TRP A 156 -9.01 -1.98 12.35
N PRO A 157 -9.23 -3.06 11.57
CA PRO A 157 -9.54 -4.37 12.14
C PRO A 157 -8.45 -4.86 13.09
N THR A 158 -8.86 -5.38 14.24
CA THR A 158 -7.93 -6.05 15.17
C THR A 158 -7.50 -7.39 14.61
N ILE A 159 -6.19 -7.70 14.67
CA ILE A 159 -5.68 -9.04 14.36
C ILE A 159 -6.12 -10.00 15.46
N SER A 160 -6.59 -11.19 15.11
CA SER A 160 -6.95 -12.22 16.08
C SER A 160 -5.74 -12.64 16.96
N PRO A 161 -5.97 -13.22 18.15
CA PRO A 161 -4.87 -13.75 18.98
C PRO A 161 -3.95 -14.71 18.22
N GLU A 162 -4.51 -15.59 17.39
CA GLU A 162 -3.78 -16.56 16.56
C GLU A 162 -2.93 -15.84 15.51
N GLY A 163 -3.52 -14.86 14.81
CA GLY A 163 -2.79 -14.05 13.83
C GLY A 163 -1.64 -13.26 14.46
N ARG A 164 -1.81 -12.78 15.70
CA ARG A 164 -0.73 -12.11 16.46
C ARG A 164 0.39 -13.06 16.84
N ALA A 165 0.09 -14.33 17.12
CA ALA A 165 1.09 -15.33 17.45
C ALA A 165 1.96 -15.71 16.24
N GLU A 166 1.37 -15.74 15.04
CA GLU A 166 2.10 -16.03 13.78
C GLU A 166 2.86 -14.82 13.22
N LEU A 167 2.43 -13.61 13.56
CA LEU A 167 2.97 -12.37 13.00
C LEU A 167 4.50 -12.25 13.06
N PRO A 168 5.20 -12.61 14.16
CA PRO A 168 6.65 -12.56 14.19
C PRO A 168 7.32 -13.43 13.11
N GLN A 169 6.77 -14.61 12.83
CA GLN A 169 7.32 -15.52 11.82
C GLN A 169 7.16 -14.92 10.41
N ILE A 170 5.99 -14.34 10.14
CA ILE A 170 5.68 -13.68 8.86
C ILE A 170 6.59 -12.48 8.63
N VAL A 171 6.73 -11.61 9.63
CA VAL A 171 7.60 -10.42 9.56
C VAL A 171 9.06 -10.81 9.33
N ASN A 172 9.52 -11.92 9.93
CA ASN A 172 10.90 -12.36 9.85
C ASN A 172 11.34 -12.83 8.44
N VAL A 173 10.40 -13.19 7.56
CA VAL A 173 10.71 -13.56 6.15
C VAL A 173 11.43 -12.42 5.43
N HIS A 174 11.07 -11.16 5.74
CA HIS A 174 11.62 -9.95 5.12
C HIS A 174 12.05 -8.90 6.15
N ALA A 175 12.63 -9.34 7.29
CA ALA A 175 12.97 -8.48 8.42
C ALA A 175 13.74 -7.21 8.04
N ASP A 176 14.66 -7.32 7.08
CA ASP A 176 15.49 -6.21 6.61
C ASP A 176 14.74 -5.08 5.89
N LEU A 177 13.52 -5.33 5.40
CA LEU A 177 12.72 -4.29 4.75
C LEU A 177 12.05 -3.41 5.80
N TRP A 178 11.54 -4.03 6.87
CA TRP A 178 10.64 -3.36 7.80
C TRP A 178 11.33 -2.31 8.67
N LYS A 179 12.65 -2.32 8.77
CA LYS A 179 13.43 -1.26 9.45
C LYS A 179 13.29 0.12 8.79
N PHE A 180 12.87 0.17 7.51
CA PHE A 180 12.65 1.42 6.78
C PHE A 180 11.19 1.89 6.78
N ALA A 181 10.28 1.08 7.33
CA ALA A 181 8.87 1.44 7.43
C ALA A 181 8.64 2.48 8.55
N PRO A 182 7.57 3.29 8.50
CA PRO A 182 7.33 4.32 9.51
C PRO A 182 7.00 3.74 10.89
N PHE A 183 6.42 2.54 10.95
CA PHE A 183 6.10 1.84 12.20
C PHE A 183 6.60 0.40 12.19
N HIS A 184 7.01 -0.12 13.35
CA HIS A 184 7.38 -1.53 13.46
C HIS A 184 6.11 -2.40 13.35
N PRO A 185 6.06 -3.41 12.45
CA PRO A 185 4.81 -4.13 12.13
C PRO A 185 4.20 -4.87 13.33
N ILE A 186 5.05 -5.31 14.27
CA ILE A 186 4.65 -6.02 15.50
C ILE A 186 4.32 -5.05 16.65
N THR A 187 5.28 -4.25 17.11
CA THR A 187 5.12 -3.37 18.29
C THR A 187 4.31 -2.10 18.03
N LYS A 188 4.14 -1.70 16.75
CA LYS A 188 3.49 -0.45 16.31
C LYS A 188 4.23 0.83 16.69
N GLU A 189 5.42 0.71 17.25
CA GLU A 189 6.24 1.85 17.61
C GLU A 189 6.74 2.56 16.34
N ALA A 190 6.73 3.90 16.36
CA ALA A 190 7.29 4.71 15.28
C ALA A 190 8.80 4.45 15.17
N GLN A 191 9.28 4.27 13.95
CA GLN A 191 10.69 4.04 13.68
C GLN A 191 11.33 5.32 13.14
N SER A 192 12.41 5.76 13.78
CA SER A 192 13.27 6.80 13.24
C SER A 192 14.21 6.21 12.21
N LEU A 193 14.22 6.75 10.99
CA LEU A 193 15.24 6.44 9.99
C LEU A 193 16.58 7.03 10.48
N SER A 194 17.42 6.20 11.10
CA SER A 194 18.79 6.55 11.53
C SER A 194 19.84 6.04 10.56
#